data_AF-A0A9R1TPQ3-F1
#
_entry.id   AF-A0A9R1TPQ3-F1
#
_cell.length_a   1.000
_cell.length_b   1.000
_cell.length_c   1.000
_cell.angle_alpha   90.00
_cell.angle_beta   90.00
_cell.angle_gamma   90.00
#
_symmetry.space_group_name_H-M   'P 1'
#
loop_
_entity.id
_entity.type
_entity.pdbx_description
1 polymer ?
#
loop_
_entity_poly.entity_id
_entity_poly.type
_entity_poly.pdbx_seq_one_letter_code
_entity_poly.pdbx_strand_id
1 'polypeptide(L)'
;MVEYGQQHYGVEGKLSFVQLDMQTPKLPESLIGQFDNVVSFYALHWCRNTRQALTNIYKLLRPGGKAIFMTITHHVIYDVYLEQEKDPRFSPYMQNSIEWTPPHQGCPDAEEKIRDDLIATKFKIQYCANKSEKFTYPTFDTLV
;
A
#
# COMPACT_ATOMS: atom_id res chain seq x y z
N MET A 1 -3.92 -2.55 -15.79
CA MET A 1 -2.52 -2.69 -15.30
C MET A 1 -2.03 -4.13 -15.40
N VAL A 2 -2.68 -5.10 -14.75
CA VAL A 2 -2.23 -6.52 -14.74
C VAL A 2 -2.16 -7.11 -16.14
N GLU A 3 -3.23 -6.99 -16.94
CA GLU A 3 -3.28 -7.51 -18.31
C GLU A 3 -2.21 -6.89 -19.20
N TYR A 4 -2.05 -5.56 -19.16
CA TYR A 4 -0.99 -4.85 -19.86
C TYR A 4 0.40 -5.35 -19.43
N GLY A 5 0.61 -5.50 -18.11
CA GLY A 5 1.85 -6.07 -17.56
C GLY A 5 2.15 -7.45 -18.13
N GLN A 6 1.15 -8.33 -18.14
CA GLN A 6 1.29 -9.68 -18.67
C GLN A 6 1.59 -9.69 -20.17
N GLN A 7 0.89 -8.87 -20.97
CA GLN A 7 1.05 -8.81 -22.42
C GLN A 7 2.40 -8.25 -22.86
N HIS A 8 2.94 -7.27 -22.12
CA HIS A 8 4.15 -6.56 -22.54
C HIS A 8 5.42 -7.02 -21.81
N TYR A 9 5.30 -7.59 -20.61
CA TYR A 9 6.45 -7.92 -19.76
C TYR A 9 6.39 -9.33 -19.17
N GLY A 10 5.36 -10.11 -19.45
CA GLY A 10 5.29 -11.51 -19.01
C GLY A 10 6.44 -12.34 -19.56
N VAL A 11 7.06 -13.15 -18.71
CA VAL A 11 8.13 -14.08 -19.10
C VAL A 11 7.81 -15.45 -18.54
N GLU A 12 7.55 -16.41 -19.42
CA GLU A 12 7.19 -17.77 -19.02
C GLU A 12 8.21 -18.36 -18.03
N GLY A 13 7.70 -18.88 -16.90
CA GLY A 13 8.50 -19.44 -15.82
C GLY A 13 9.34 -18.44 -15.00
N LYS A 14 9.31 -17.13 -15.29
CA LYS A 14 10.12 -16.12 -14.58
C LYS A 14 9.31 -14.94 -14.02
N LEU A 15 8.34 -14.44 -14.79
CA LEU A 15 7.54 -13.28 -14.42
C LEU A 15 6.11 -13.45 -14.93
N SER A 16 5.16 -13.37 -14.00
CA SER A 16 3.73 -13.42 -14.29
C SER A 16 3.01 -12.35 -13.50
N PHE A 17 1.84 -11.97 -13.98
CA PHE A 17 0.99 -10.97 -13.35
C PHE A 17 -0.34 -11.61 -12.97
N VAL A 18 -0.75 -11.40 -11.72
CA VAL A 18 -1.99 -11.93 -11.18
C VAL A 18 -2.79 -10.78 -10.60
N GLN A 19 -4.08 -10.75 -10.93
CA GLN A 19 -5.02 -9.85 -10.26
C GLN A 19 -5.38 -10.47 -8.91
N LEU A 20 -5.08 -9.75 -7.83
CA LEU A 20 -5.38 -10.16 -6.48
C LEU A 20 -5.74 -8.93 -5.64
N ASP A 21 -6.92 -8.95 -5.03
CA ASP A 21 -7.23 -8.04 -3.95
C ASP A 21 -6.54 -8.54 -2.68
N MET A 22 -5.57 -7.79 -2.18
CA MET A 22 -4.85 -8.15 -0.97
C MET A 22 -5.73 -8.13 0.28
N GLN A 23 -6.88 -7.46 0.25
CA GLN A 23 -7.84 -7.44 1.34
C GLN A 23 -8.86 -8.58 1.27
N THR A 24 -8.73 -9.51 0.32
CA THR A 24 -9.68 -10.62 0.16
C THR A 24 -9.83 -11.42 1.46
N PRO A 25 -11.07 -11.78 1.87
CA PRO A 25 -11.29 -12.63 3.05
C PRO A 25 -10.78 -14.06 2.83
N LYS A 26 -10.76 -14.53 1.58
CA LYS A 26 -10.25 -15.86 1.22
C LYS A 26 -9.17 -15.72 0.15
N LEU A 27 -7.93 -15.96 0.59
CA LEU A 27 -6.76 -16.00 -0.30
C LEU A 27 -6.82 -17.28 -1.17
N PRO A 28 -6.50 -17.23 -2.47
CA PRO A 28 -6.40 -18.42 -3.30
C PRO A 28 -5.39 -19.41 -2.71
N GLU A 29 -5.81 -20.66 -2.53
CA GLU A 29 -5.00 -21.70 -1.88
C GLU A 29 -3.69 -21.98 -2.64
N SER A 30 -3.72 -21.84 -3.97
CA SER A 30 -2.55 -21.98 -4.84
C SER A 30 -1.44 -20.95 -4.58
N LEU A 31 -1.72 -19.84 -3.89
CA LEU A 31 -0.75 -18.79 -3.59
C LEU A 31 -0.19 -18.89 -2.16
N ILE A 32 -0.79 -19.72 -1.30
CA ILE A 32 -0.37 -19.85 0.09
C ILE A 32 1.01 -20.52 0.16
N GLY A 33 1.92 -19.89 0.91
CA GLY A 33 3.26 -20.42 1.16
C GLY A 33 4.17 -20.53 -0.07
N GLN A 34 3.86 -19.82 -1.15
CA GLN A 34 4.59 -19.93 -2.42
C GLN A 34 5.76 -18.95 -2.55
N PHE A 35 5.82 -17.92 -1.69
CA PHE A 35 6.74 -16.81 -1.89
C PHE A 35 7.86 -16.78 -0.84
N ASP A 36 9.08 -16.62 -1.32
CA ASP A 36 10.26 -16.40 -0.48
C ASP A 36 10.31 -14.95 0.03
N ASN A 37 9.91 -14.03 -0.84
CA ASN A 37 9.94 -12.60 -0.58
C ASN A 37 8.66 -11.96 -1.12
N VAL A 38 8.09 -11.02 -0.36
CA VAL A 38 7.04 -10.12 -0.85
C VAL A 38 7.54 -8.69 -0.72
N VAL A 39 7.35 -7.89 -1.77
CA VAL A 39 7.67 -6.47 -1.76
C VAL A 39 6.44 -5.66 -2.10
N SER A 40 6.25 -4.52 -1.43
CA SER A 40 5.20 -3.56 -1.77
C SER A 40 5.70 -2.14 -1.55
N PHE A 41 5.69 -1.35 -2.61
CA PHE A 41 6.11 0.05 -2.57
C PHE A 41 4.93 0.93 -2.96
N TYR A 42 4.59 1.88 -2.09
CA TYR A 42 3.54 2.88 -2.33
C TYR A 42 2.16 2.29 -2.69
N ALA A 43 1.82 1.10 -2.16
CA ALA A 43 0.54 0.43 -2.43
C ALA A 43 -0.28 0.13 -1.17
N LEU A 44 0.36 -0.32 -0.08
CA LEU A 44 -0.35 -0.78 1.13
C LEU A 44 -1.23 0.28 1.79
N HIS A 45 -0.90 1.57 1.67
CA HIS A 45 -1.69 2.66 2.24
C HIS A 45 -3.09 2.80 1.62
N TRP A 46 -3.33 2.21 0.45
CA TRP A 46 -4.66 2.14 -0.16
C TRP A 46 -5.55 1.06 0.46
N CYS A 47 -4.97 0.11 1.21
CA CYS A 47 -5.72 -0.96 1.86
C CYS A 47 -6.40 -0.43 3.13
N ARG A 48 -7.71 -0.18 3.05
CA ARG A 48 -8.56 0.21 4.18
C ARG A 48 -8.46 -0.75 5.37
N ASN A 49 -8.49 -2.05 5.08
CA ASN A 49 -8.22 -3.10 6.05
C ASN A 49 -6.75 -3.56 5.93
N THR A 50 -5.84 -2.71 6.41
CA THR A 50 -4.39 -2.97 6.36
C THR A 50 -4.03 -4.28 7.08
N ARG A 51 -4.66 -4.59 8.22
CA ARG A 51 -4.47 -5.86 8.95
C ARG A 51 -4.81 -7.09 8.12
N GLN A 52 -5.91 -7.07 7.36
CA GLN A 52 -6.28 -8.18 6.47
C GLN A 52 -5.26 -8.32 5.33
N ALA A 53 -4.81 -7.21 4.75
CA ALA A 53 -3.77 -7.23 3.73
C ALA A 53 -2.46 -7.84 4.25
N LEU A 54 -2.00 -7.41 5.42
CA LEU A 54 -0.82 -7.97 6.08
C LEU A 54 -0.99 -9.46 6.44
N THR A 55 -2.20 -9.87 6.88
CA THR A 55 -2.52 -11.28 7.13
C THR A 55 -2.38 -12.12 5.87
N ASN A 56 -2.87 -11.61 4.74
CA ASN A 56 -2.75 -12.31 3.46
C ASN A 56 -1.30 -12.33 2.97
N ILE A 57 -0.54 -11.24 3.11
CA ILE A 57 0.89 -11.22 2.79
C ILE A 57 1.64 -12.27 3.62
N TYR A 58 1.34 -12.37 4.91
CA TYR A 58 1.94 -13.40 5.77
C TYR A 58 1.65 -14.81 5.25
N LYS A 59 0.41 -15.08 4.83
CA LYS A 59 0.01 -16.39 4.27
C LYS A 59 0.65 -16.69 2.91
N LEU A 60 0.94 -15.68 2.09
CA LEU A 60 1.65 -15.86 0.82
C LEU A 60 3.08 -16.37 1.05
N LEU A 61 3.71 -15.97 2.16
CA LEU A 61 5.10 -16.33 2.44
C LEU A 61 5.23 -17.78 2.89
N ARG A 62 6.27 -18.46 2.39
CA ARG A 62 6.72 -19.74 2.96
C ARG A 62 7.29 -19.54 4.37
N PRO A 63 7.46 -20.59 5.18
CA PRO A 63 8.16 -20.48 6.45
C PRO A 63 9.55 -19.84 6.29
N GLY A 64 9.82 -18.78 7.06
CA GLY A 64 11.07 -18.01 6.98
C GLY A 64 11.14 -17.00 5.82
N GLY A 65 10.09 -16.86 5.01
CA GLY A 65 9.96 -15.84 3.99
C GLY A 65 9.98 -14.42 4.59
N LYS A 66 10.35 -13.44 3.76
CA LYS A 66 10.55 -12.06 4.19
C LYS A 66 9.62 -11.11 3.45
N ALA A 67 9.30 -9.99 4.06
CA ALA A 67 8.60 -8.92 3.37
C ALA A 67 9.23 -7.57 3.61
N ILE A 68 9.21 -6.74 2.58
CA ILE A 68 9.69 -5.35 2.60
C ILE A 68 8.55 -4.46 2.12
N PHE A 69 8.22 -3.45 2.91
CA PHE A 69 7.13 -2.55 2.62
C PHE A 69 7.61 -1.10 2.69
N MET A 70 7.10 -0.29 1.77
CA MET A 70 7.16 1.16 1.85
C MET A 70 5.74 1.68 1.66
N THR A 71 5.25 2.43 2.64
CA THR A 71 3.87 2.92 2.66
C THR A 71 3.83 4.38 3.09
N ILE A 72 2.82 5.11 2.63
CA ILE A 72 2.63 6.51 2.96
C ILE A 72 1.74 6.57 4.20
N THR A 73 2.29 7.08 5.29
CA THR A 73 1.55 7.36 6.53
C THR A 73 0.95 8.75 6.51
N HIS A 74 1.62 9.71 5.86
CA HIS A 74 1.14 11.05 5.66
C HIS A 74 1.64 11.63 4.34
N HIS A 75 0.77 12.30 3.58
CA HIS A 75 1.18 13.13 2.44
C HIS A 75 0.26 14.34 2.29
N VAL A 76 0.85 15.51 1.99
CA VAL A 76 0.14 16.80 1.90
C VAL A 76 -0.99 16.79 0.86
N ILE A 77 -0.87 15.97 -0.19
CA ILE A 77 -1.90 15.86 -1.24
C ILE A 77 -3.26 15.46 -0.68
N TYR A 78 -3.28 14.64 0.38
CA TYR A 78 -4.52 14.19 0.99
C TYR A 78 -5.20 15.29 1.80
N ASP A 79 -4.43 16.24 2.34
CA ASP A 79 -4.98 17.44 2.98
C ASP A 79 -5.56 18.39 1.93
N VAL A 80 -4.92 18.50 0.76
CA VAL A 80 -5.42 19.29 -0.38
C VAL A 80 -6.76 18.75 -0.87
N TYR A 81 -6.96 17.44 -0.94
CA TYR A 81 -8.26 16.88 -1.34
C TYR A 81 -9.40 17.31 -0.42
N LEU A 82 -9.17 17.32 0.90
CA LEU A 82 -10.15 17.77 1.88
C LEU A 82 -10.50 19.25 1.72
N GLU A 83 -9.54 20.08 1.33
CA GLU A 83 -9.79 21.51 1.05
C GLU A 83 -10.47 21.73 -0.30
N GLN A 84 -10.11 20.96 -1.33
CA GLN A 84 -10.76 21.03 -2.64
C GLN A 84 -12.24 20.65 -2.59
N GLU A 85 -12.61 19.67 -1.78
CA GLU A 85 -14.02 19.31 -1.56
C GLU A 85 -14.85 20.47 -0.98
N LYS A 86 -14.24 21.41 -0.26
CA LYS A 86 -14.91 22.60 0.29
C LYS A 86 -15.00 23.76 -0.70
N ASP A 87 -14.19 23.75 -1.75
CA ASP A 87 -14.12 24.83 -2.74
C ASP A 87 -15.20 24.63 -3.82
N PRO A 88 -16.12 25.60 -4.04
CA PRO A 88 -17.17 25.47 -5.05
C PRO A 88 -16.67 25.19 -6.48
N ARG A 89 -15.43 25.54 -6.79
CA ARG A 89 -14.80 25.28 -8.10
C ARG A 89 -14.47 23.81 -8.30
N PHE A 90 -14.15 23.09 -7.21
CA PHE A 90 -13.66 21.71 -7.25
C PHE A 90 -14.64 20.70 -6.64
N SER A 91 -15.52 21.12 -5.75
CA SER A 91 -16.50 20.25 -5.08
C SER A 91 -17.42 19.43 -6.01
N PRO A 92 -17.74 19.84 -7.26
CA PRO A 92 -18.45 18.96 -8.19
C PRO A 92 -17.64 17.72 -8.63
N TYR A 93 -16.31 17.77 -8.53
CA TYR A 93 -15.38 16.71 -8.92
C TYR A 93 -14.78 15.96 -7.72
N MET A 94 -14.75 16.61 -6.56
CA MET A 94 -14.16 16.10 -5.32
C MET A 94 -15.27 15.81 -4.33
N GLN A 95 -15.63 14.54 -4.20
CA GLN A 95 -16.63 14.05 -3.25
C GLN A 95 -16.06 12.89 -2.46
N ASN A 96 -16.40 12.83 -1.17
CA ASN A 96 -15.97 11.78 -0.27
C ASN A 96 -14.44 11.68 -0.21
N SER A 97 -13.71 12.81 -0.13
CA SER A 97 -12.25 12.81 -0.22
C SER A 97 -11.59 11.92 0.84
N ILE A 98 -12.23 11.80 2.01
CA ILE A 98 -11.81 10.90 3.08
C ILE A 98 -11.83 9.42 2.70
N GLU A 99 -12.68 9.00 1.76
CA GLU A 99 -12.69 7.66 1.15
C GLU A 99 -11.54 7.44 0.16
N TRP A 100 -10.79 8.49 -0.15
CA TRP A 100 -9.59 8.46 -0.98
C TRP A 100 -8.31 8.79 -0.20
N THR A 101 -8.40 9.06 1.11
CA THR A 101 -7.20 9.24 1.96
C THR A 101 -6.74 7.93 2.61
N PRO A 102 -5.43 7.69 2.74
CA PRO A 102 -4.91 6.54 3.47
C PRO A 102 -5.49 6.44 4.89
N PRO A 103 -5.76 5.22 5.41
CA PRO A 103 -6.26 5.04 6.79
C PRO A 103 -5.37 5.67 7.87
N HIS A 104 -4.08 5.81 7.58
CA HIS A 104 -3.09 6.34 8.51
C HIS A 104 -2.85 7.85 8.33
N GLN A 105 -3.49 8.50 7.33
CA GLN A 105 -3.33 9.93 7.07
C GLN A 105 -3.68 10.73 8.32
N GLY A 106 -2.75 11.58 8.77
CA GLY A 106 -2.93 12.43 9.94
C GLY A 106 -2.88 11.71 11.29
N CYS A 107 -2.58 10.41 11.33
CA CYS A 107 -2.40 9.67 12.58
C CYS A 107 -1.00 9.95 13.17
N PRO A 108 -0.88 10.56 14.36
CA PRO A 108 0.42 10.85 14.98
C PRO A 108 1.18 9.56 15.38
N ASP A 109 0.46 8.46 15.57
CA ASP A 109 0.97 7.15 15.98
C ASP A 109 0.91 6.11 14.84
N ALA A 110 0.95 6.56 13.58
CA ALA A 110 0.87 5.69 12.41
C ALA A 110 1.93 4.56 12.41
N GLU A 111 3.14 4.84 12.89
CA GLU A 111 4.18 3.80 13.01
C GLU A 111 3.77 2.71 14.01
N GLU A 112 3.29 3.11 15.19
CA GLU A 112 2.89 2.20 16.26
C GLU A 112 1.73 1.30 15.81
N LYS A 113 0.72 1.89 15.15
CA LYS A 113 -0.41 1.13 14.57
C LYS A 113 0.05 0.08 13.56
N ILE A 114 0.97 0.44 12.65
CA ILE A 114 1.52 -0.51 11.66
C ILE A 114 2.33 -1.60 12.37
N ARG A 115 3.13 -1.26 13.40
CA ARG A 115 3.86 -2.25 14.20
C ARG A 115 2.92 -3.23 14.89
N ASP A 116 1.84 -2.73 15.49
CA ASP A 116 0.85 -3.56 16.16
C ASP A 116 0.17 -4.52 15.19
N ASP A 117 -0.19 -4.06 13.99
CA ASP A 117 -0.74 -4.91 12.94
C ASP A 117 0.26 -5.97 12.46
N LEU A 118 1.54 -5.61 12.31
CA LEU A 118 2.60 -6.56 11.96
C LEU A 118 2.76 -7.65 13.04
N ILE A 119 2.76 -7.27 14.31
CA ILE A 119 2.87 -8.21 15.43
C ILE A 119 1.63 -9.10 15.49
N ALA A 120 0.43 -8.53 15.38
CA ALA A 120 -0.84 -9.26 15.38
C ALA A 120 -0.93 -10.28 14.22
N THR A 121 -0.29 -9.98 13.09
CA THR A 121 -0.19 -10.87 11.92
C THR A 121 1.02 -11.79 11.95
N LYS A 122 1.70 -11.90 13.10
CA LYS A 122 2.82 -12.82 13.38
C LYS A 122 4.12 -12.50 12.63
N PHE A 123 4.27 -11.30 12.07
CA PHE A 123 5.56 -10.86 11.57
C PHE A 123 6.54 -10.59 12.71
N LYS A 124 7.79 -11.05 12.53
CA LYS A 124 8.92 -10.57 13.32
C LYS A 124 9.50 -9.33 12.65
N ILE A 125 9.35 -8.18 13.29
CA ILE A 125 9.85 -6.91 12.77
C ILE A 125 11.39 -6.90 12.86
N GLN A 126 12.06 -6.78 11.71
CA GLN A 126 13.52 -6.59 11.64
C GLN A 126 13.86 -5.10 11.68
N TYR A 127 13.13 -4.30 10.91
CA TYR A 127 13.25 -2.86 10.84
C TYR A 127 11.88 -2.27 10.48
N CYS A 128 11.51 -1.20 11.16
CA CYS A 128 10.34 -0.40 10.87
C CYS A 128 10.67 1.02 11.36
N ALA A 129 10.37 2.03 10.56
CA ALA A 129 10.58 3.42 10.90
C ALA A 129 9.66 4.27 10.02
N ASN A 130 9.05 5.28 10.61
CA ASN A 130 8.35 6.33 9.91
C ASN A 130 9.28 7.52 9.73
N LYS A 131 9.47 7.97 8.48
CA LYS A 131 10.37 9.07 8.13
C LYS A 131 9.60 10.12 7.36
N SER A 132 9.81 11.38 7.73
CA SER A 132 9.33 12.52 6.94
C SER A 132 10.43 12.92 5.97
N GLU A 133 10.10 12.88 4.69
CA GLU A 133 10.99 13.31 3.62
C GLU A 133 10.40 14.57 2.97
N LYS A 134 11.28 15.49 2.56
CA LYS A 134 10.91 16.70 1.82
C LYS A 134 11.60 16.67 0.47
N PHE A 135 10.81 16.84 -0.58
CA PHE A 135 11.29 16.87 -1.95
C PHE A 135 11.11 18.27 -2.53
N THR A 136 12.14 18.77 -3.20
CA THR A 136 12.11 20.03 -3.93
C THR A 136 12.31 19.75 -5.40
N TYR A 137 11.37 20.22 -6.22
CA TYR A 137 11.38 19.99 -7.65
C TYR A 137 11.67 21.32 -8.36
N PRO A 138 12.61 21.37 -9.32
CA PRO A 138 12.96 22.62 -10.00
C PRO A 138 11.81 23.16 -10.86
N THR A 139 10.96 22.27 -11.39
CA THR A 139 9.77 22.64 -12.18
C THR A 139 8.60 21.73 -11.82
N PHE A 140 7.38 22.16 -12.17
CA PHE A 140 6.19 21.33 -12.00
C PHE A 140 6.27 20.04 -12.84
N ASP A 141 6.89 20.10 -14.01
CA ASP A 141 7.07 18.93 -14.90
C ASP A 141 7.92 17.82 -14.27
N THR A 142 8.72 18.14 -13.25
CA THR A 142 9.55 17.16 -12.53
C THR A 142 8.86 16.54 -11.31
N LEU A 143 7.61 16.90 -11.02
CA LEU A 143 6.82 16.38 -9.90
C LEU A 143 6.21 14.99 -10.18
N VAL A 144 6.18 14.55 -11.45
CA VAL A 144 5.50 13.34 -11.95
C VAL A 144 6.41 12.12 -12.07
#